data_AF-A0A8J2MTH3-F1
#
_entry.id   AF-A0A8J2MTH3-F1
#
_cell.length_a   1.000
_cell.length_b   1.000
_cell.length_c   1.000
_cell.angle_alpha   90.00
_cell.angle_beta   90.00
_cell.angle_gamma   90.00
#
_symmetry.space_group_name_H-M   'P 1'
#
loop_
_entity.id
_entity.type
_entity.pdbx_description
1 polymer ?
#
loop_
_entity_poly.entity_id
_entity_poly.type
_entity_poly.pdbx_seq_one_letter_code
_entity_poly.pdbx_strand_id
1 'polypeptide(L)'
;MSAVKFIFNMNKLKNLSSLNPRGRRFIHRSSATCTSTDSNNDKSPLAGIRVLDLTRIIAGPYCTMILGDLGAEILKIEKPGTGDECRNWGPPFLSGTKHATYFLSVNRNKKSVCIDFKKGRDIIYELAKKSDVLIENFVPGKLSKMGLGYEDLKKAAPQLIYCSLTGYGYEGPYAQRPGYDVIAASVGGLMHITGPKDGDPCKVGIAITDVATGLYAHGAIMAALYQRTRNNQGQWIQCNLLSTQVACLINVASNYLNAGKEATRWGSEHESLVPYEAFPTSDGFMTVCTGSDAQFKALVDILELPELANDERFINNTARVINRVELLKILRNKFKIKSNKEWAEILEGAPFPYGPINSIQEVFDDPHIKAIKMVKELEHDQMGKVKVVGPAVKFSYGENQVRSPPPTLGQHTRQVLKQLLNYSDQTIDSLIKNKIDVPTISLCLRKPRSNKKVQWTSSTVDNENMNKKKSKCCCIYEKPKQFGESSSDESDDECEHCHGRKEVHKKGLPGTAASPHDNLPQPESIVGST
;
A
#
# COMPACT_ATOMS: atom_id res chain seq x y z
N MET A 1 32.04 -25.30 -32.87
CA MET A 1 32.96 -24.16 -32.61
C MET A 1 33.15 -24.01 -31.10
N SER A 2 34.25 -23.39 -30.68
CA SER A 2 34.93 -23.68 -29.41
C SER A 2 34.17 -23.41 -28.12
N ALA A 3 34.15 -24.39 -27.23
CA ALA A 3 33.96 -24.19 -25.79
C ALA A 3 35.32 -23.99 -25.12
N VAL A 4 35.52 -22.85 -24.43
CA VAL A 4 36.78 -22.53 -23.75
C VAL A 4 36.67 -22.90 -22.26
N LYS A 5 37.38 -23.95 -21.84
CA LYS A 5 37.59 -24.26 -20.42
C LYS A 5 38.51 -23.21 -19.80
N PHE A 6 38.04 -22.49 -18.79
CA PHE A 6 38.92 -21.74 -17.89
C PHE A 6 39.29 -22.60 -16.68
N ILE A 7 40.58 -22.92 -16.57
CA ILE A 7 41.17 -23.56 -15.39
C ILE A 7 41.72 -22.44 -14.49
N PHE A 8 41.18 -22.33 -13.27
CA PHE A 8 41.72 -21.42 -12.25
C PHE A 8 43.02 -21.98 -11.68
N ASN A 9 44.16 -21.37 -12.03
CA ASN A 9 45.46 -21.72 -11.46
C ASN A 9 45.79 -20.78 -10.28
N MET A 10 45.36 -21.15 -9.08
CA MET A 10 45.75 -20.44 -7.85
C MET A 10 47.20 -20.77 -7.48
N ASN A 11 48.17 -19.99 -7.98
CA ASN A 11 49.47 -19.77 -7.32
C ASN A 11 50.34 -18.73 -8.05
N LYS A 12 50.18 -17.44 -7.73
CA LYS A 12 51.24 -16.40 -7.76
C LYS A 12 50.73 -15.06 -7.20
N LEU A 13 51.68 -14.28 -6.66
CA LEU A 13 51.57 -12.93 -6.08
C LEU A 13 51.39 -12.84 -4.55
N LYS A 14 52.41 -13.34 -3.83
CA LYS A 14 52.91 -12.63 -2.64
C LYS A 14 53.71 -11.38 -3.10
N ASN A 15 53.82 -10.40 -2.21
CA ASN A 15 54.60 -9.15 -2.32
C ASN A 15 54.06 -8.08 -3.27
N LEU A 16 53.27 -7.14 -2.71
CA LEU A 16 53.20 -5.74 -3.15
C LEU A 16 52.78 -4.85 -1.96
N SER A 17 53.68 -4.74 -0.98
CA SER A 17 53.51 -3.90 0.21
C SER A 17 54.13 -2.52 0.01
N SER A 18 53.37 -1.55 -0.51
CA SER A 18 53.57 -0.08 -0.34
C SER A 18 52.78 0.77 -1.35
N LEU A 19 51.45 0.70 -1.36
CA LEU A 19 50.64 1.75 -2.01
C LEU A 19 49.62 2.33 -1.03
N ASN A 20 49.74 3.64 -0.85
CA ASN A 20 49.11 4.46 0.18
C ASN A 20 47.59 4.60 -0.05
N PRO A 21 46.72 3.99 0.77
CA PRO A 21 45.29 4.24 0.66
C PRO A 21 44.98 5.57 1.34
N ARG A 22 44.59 6.58 0.55
CA ARG A 22 43.78 7.71 1.06
C ARG A 22 42.39 7.20 1.43
N GLY A 23 42.33 6.38 2.47
CA GLY A 23 41.10 5.92 3.08
C GLY A 23 40.37 7.11 3.66
N ARG A 24 39.35 7.62 2.94
CA ARG A 24 38.29 8.40 3.55
C ARG A 24 37.63 7.50 4.59
N ARG A 25 38.07 7.60 5.85
CA ARG A 25 37.30 7.11 7.00
C ARG A 25 35.89 7.65 6.82
N PHE A 26 34.91 6.75 6.74
CA PHE A 26 33.51 7.12 6.95
C PHE A 26 33.38 7.54 8.40
N ILE A 27 33.69 8.81 8.68
CA ILE A 27 33.38 9.43 9.97
C ILE A 27 31.86 9.58 9.99
N HIS A 28 31.18 8.58 10.54
CA HIS A 28 29.79 8.73 10.96
C HIS A 28 29.71 9.98 11.83
N ARG A 29 29.02 11.00 11.35
CA ARG A 29 28.95 12.28 12.05
C ARG A 29 28.17 12.06 13.34
N SER A 30 28.85 12.24 14.47
CA SER A 30 28.28 12.23 15.84
C SER A 30 27.32 13.41 16.11
N SER A 31 26.67 13.95 15.06
CA SER A 31 25.79 15.12 15.11
C SER A 31 24.30 14.78 15.04
N ALA A 32 23.95 13.50 14.92
CA ALA A 32 22.69 13.03 15.47
C ALA A 32 22.93 12.80 16.97
N THR A 33 22.20 13.48 17.84
CA THR A 33 22.23 13.23 19.29
C THR A 33 21.55 11.89 19.57
N CYS A 34 22.36 10.82 19.55
CA CYS A 34 21.94 9.46 19.84
C CYS A 34 21.41 9.36 21.27
N THR A 35 20.13 9.01 21.43
CA THR A 35 19.46 8.83 22.73
C THR A 35 19.09 7.38 23.04
N SER A 36 19.60 6.41 22.28
CA SER A 36 19.49 4.98 22.58
C SER A 36 20.86 4.39 22.91
N THR A 37 21.17 4.27 24.20
CA THR A 37 22.43 3.72 24.73
C THR A 37 22.42 2.20 24.88
N ASP A 38 21.60 1.48 24.10
CA ASP A 38 21.58 0.02 24.11
C ASP A 38 22.75 -0.52 23.26
N SER A 39 23.90 -0.63 23.92
CA SER A 39 25.20 -1.08 23.39
C SER A 39 25.26 -2.56 22.96
N ASN A 40 24.12 -3.16 22.63
CA ASN A 40 23.97 -4.55 22.21
C ASN A 40 23.49 -4.71 20.76
N ASN A 41 23.30 -3.62 20.01
CA ASN A 41 22.56 -3.64 18.74
C ASN A 41 23.44 -3.48 17.47
N ASP A 42 24.75 -3.67 17.56
CA ASP A 42 25.74 -3.51 16.46
C ASP A 42 25.50 -4.43 15.24
N LYS A 43 24.60 -5.41 15.35
CA LYS A 43 24.23 -6.33 14.27
C LYS A 43 22.94 -5.96 13.54
N SER A 44 22.11 -5.07 14.09
CA SER A 44 20.87 -4.63 13.43
C SER A 44 21.19 -3.69 12.25
N PRO A 45 20.82 -4.02 11.00
CA PRO A 45 21.17 -3.21 9.82
C PRO A 45 20.67 -1.75 9.85
N LEU A 46 19.60 -1.47 10.61
CA LEU A 46 19.04 -0.13 10.81
C LEU A 46 19.17 0.37 12.26
N ALA A 47 20.14 -0.14 13.02
CA ALA A 47 20.49 0.41 14.33
C ALA A 47 20.75 1.93 14.23
N GLY A 48 20.15 2.70 15.14
CA GLY A 48 20.26 4.15 15.17
C GLY A 48 19.37 4.91 14.17
N ILE A 49 18.66 4.24 13.26
CA ILE A 49 17.66 4.87 12.39
C ILE A 49 16.32 4.99 13.12
N ARG A 50 15.75 6.19 13.16
CA ARG A 50 14.41 6.44 13.71
C ARG A 50 13.38 6.72 12.61
N VAL A 51 12.24 6.05 12.69
CA VAL A 51 11.13 6.19 11.76
C VAL A 51 9.90 6.75 12.48
N LEU A 52 9.40 7.89 12.00
CA LEU A 52 8.11 8.44 12.40
C LEU A 52 7.01 7.82 11.53
N ASP A 53 6.30 6.84 12.07
CA ASP A 53 5.22 6.11 11.42
C ASP A 53 3.89 6.84 11.67
N LEU A 54 3.47 7.66 10.70
CA LEU A 54 2.16 8.32 10.70
C LEU A 54 1.09 7.47 9.99
N THR A 55 1.39 6.21 9.69
CA THR A 55 0.59 5.38 8.80
C THR A 55 -0.47 4.56 9.53
N ARG A 56 -1.48 4.14 8.76
CA ARG A 56 -2.64 3.37 9.22
C ARG A 56 -2.88 2.19 8.29
N ILE A 57 -3.63 1.18 8.74
CA ILE A 57 -4.07 0.05 7.91
C ILE A 57 -2.91 -0.92 7.55
N ILE A 58 -2.55 -1.16 6.28
CA ILE A 58 -1.59 -2.22 5.91
C ILE A 58 -0.33 -1.71 5.19
N ALA A 59 -0.41 -1.03 4.05
CA ALA A 59 0.79 -0.75 3.22
C ALA A 59 1.91 -0.03 4.01
N GLY A 60 1.54 1.03 4.71
CA GLY A 60 2.45 1.78 5.58
C GLY A 60 2.91 0.97 6.80
N PRO A 61 1.97 0.40 7.59
CA PRO A 61 2.34 -0.38 8.76
C PRO A 61 3.21 -1.61 8.45
N TYR A 62 3.03 -2.24 7.29
CA TYR A 62 3.85 -3.36 6.83
C TYR A 62 5.28 -2.92 6.48
N CYS A 63 5.43 -1.80 5.75
CA CYS A 63 6.73 -1.18 5.47
C CYS A 63 7.48 -0.85 6.78
N THR A 64 6.83 -0.15 7.71
CA THR A 64 7.48 0.25 8.97
C THR A 64 7.75 -0.92 9.90
N MET A 65 6.95 -1.99 9.84
CA MET A 65 7.24 -3.23 10.55
C MET A 65 8.53 -3.90 10.03
N ILE A 66 8.76 -3.96 8.72
CA ILE A 66 9.99 -4.55 8.16
C ILE A 66 11.21 -3.70 8.52
N LEU A 67 11.12 -2.38 8.44
CA LEU A 67 12.16 -1.48 8.94
C LEU A 67 12.44 -1.71 10.44
N GLY A 68 11.38 -1.96 11.21
CA GLY A 68 11.44 -2.34 12.62
C GLY A 68 12.15 -3.69 12.83
N ASP A 69 11.86 -4.71 12.03
CA ASP A 69 12.51 -6.03 12.10
C ASP A 69 14.03 -5.95 11.83
N LEU A 70 14.45 -5.04 10.94
CA LEU A 70 15.85 -4.69 10.65
C LEU A 70 16.53 -3.78 11.70
N GLY A 71 15.81 -3.41 12.76
CA GLY A 71 16.39 -2.73 13.93
C GLY A 71 16.07 -1.24 14.10
N ALA A 72 15.32 -0.62 13.18
CA ALA A 72 14.94 0.79 13.30
C ALA A 72 14.01 1.04 14.50
N GLU A 73 14.11 2.22 15.12
CA GLU A 73 13.17 2.66 16.14
C GLU A 73 11.90 3.22 15.46
N ILE A 74 10.81 2.46 15.50
CA ILE A 74 9.54 2.86 14.90
C ILE A 74 8.63 3.55 15.93
N LEU A 75 8.36 4.84 15.74
CA LEU A 75 7.40 5.62 16.52
C LEU A 75 6.06 5.68 15.76
N LYS A 76 5.12 4.80 16.10
CA LYS A 76 3.78 4.80 15.50
C LYS A 76 2.91 5.83 16.19
N ILE A 77 2.59 6.90 15.46
CA ILE A 77 1.75 7.99 15.93
C ILE A 77 0.28 7.64 15.69
N GLU A 78 -0.48 7.59 16.77
CA GLU A 78 -1.85 7.10 16.77
C GLU A 78 -2.82 8.13 17.36
N LYS A 79 -4.06 8.14 16.85
CA LYS A 79 -5.10 9.01 17.39
C LYS A 79 -5.46 8.56 18.83
N PRO A 80 -5.45 9.45 19.83
CA PRO A 80 -5.87 9.12 21.19
C PRO A 80 -7.26 8.48 21.24
N GLY A 81 -7.42 7.46 22.08
CA GLY A 81 -8.68 6.72 22.28
C GLY A 81 -8.98 5.65 21.24
N THR A 82 -8.86 5.94 19.93
CA THR A 82 -9.25 4.98 18.87
C THR A 82 -8.07 4.24 18.22
N GLY A 83 -6.91 4.90 18.12
CA GLY A 83 -5.74 4.38 17.40
C GLY A 83 -5.95 4.17 15.90
N ASP A 84 -5.17 3.25 15.34
CA ASP A 84 -5.31 2.67 14.00
C ASP A 84 -6.61 1.86 13.85
N GLU A 85 -7.32 1.98 12.72
CA GLU A 85 -8.55 1.24 12.40
C GLU A 85 -8.41 -0.26 12.62
N CYS A 86 -7.27 -0.85 12.23
CA CYS A 86 -7.05 -2.28 12.34
C CYS A 86 -7.08 -2.81 13.77
N ARG A 87 -6.97 -1.94 14.81
CA ARG A 87 -7.19 -2.34 16.21
C ARG A 87 -8.61 -2.86 16.46
N ASN A 88 -9.57 -2.44 15.65
CA ASN A 88 -10.99 -2.76 15.77
C ASN A 88 -11.49 -3.73 14.67
N TRP A 89 -10.60 -4.19 13.77
CA TRP A 89 -10.97 -5.11 12.68
C TRP A 89 -10.91 -6.57 13.15
N GLY A 90 -11.90 -6.95 13.94
CA GLY A 90 -12.17 -8.34 14.32
C GLY A 90 -13.67 -8.66 14.30
N PRO A 91 -14.07 -9.92 14.47
CA PRO A 91 -13.23 -11.09 14.73
C PRO A 91 -12.32 -11.48 13.54
N PRO A 92 -11.24 -12.26 13.76
CA PRO A 92 -10.84 -12.87 15.04
C PRO A 92 -9.98 -11.94 15.92
N PHE A 93 -10.15 -12.12 17.23
CA PHE A 93 -9.35 -11.47 18.28
C PHE A 93 -8.33 -12.46 18.85
N LEU A 94 -7.23 -11.96 19.42
CA LEU A 94 -6.30 -12.79 20.19
C LEU A 94 -7.03 -13.37 21.41
N SER A 95 -6.89 -14.69 21.61
CA SER A 95 -7.62 -15.46 22.64
C SER A 95 -7.56 -14.79 24.04
N GLY A 96 -8.72 -14.70 24.71
CA GLY A 96 -8.84 -14.05 26.01
C GLY A 96 -8.78 -12.51 25.99
N THR A 97 -8.64 -11.86 24.83
CA THR A 97 -8.49 -10.40 24.71
C THR A 97 -9.48 -9.79 23.70
N LYS A 98 -9.50 -8.45 23.61
CA LYS A 98 -10.19 -7.69 22.55
C LYS A 98 -9.25 -7.19 21.46
N HIS A 99 -8.01 -7.66 21.40
CA HIS A 99 -7.03 -7.20 20.40
C HIS A 99 -7.25 -7.91 19.07
N ALA A 100 -7.66 -7.15 18.04
CA ALA A 100 -7.84 -7.68 16.69
C ALA A 100 -6.51 -8.23 16.14
N THR A 101 -6.52 -9.47 15.67
CA THR A 101 -5.34 -10.13 15.08
C THR A 101 -4.80 -9.37 13.86
N TYR A 102 -5.66 -8.63 13.18
CA TYR A 102 -5.33 -7.75 12.05
C TYR A 102 -4.35 -6.62 12.43
N PHE A 103 -4.47 -6.02 13.62
CA PHE A 103 -3.46 -5.06 14.09
C PHE A 103 -2.14 -5.75 14.46
N LEU A 104 -2.23 -6.94 15.08
CA LEU A 104 -1.07 -7.67 15.58
C LEU A 104 -0.15 -8.15 14.45
N SER A 105 -0.69 -8.42 13.25
CA SER A 105 0.08 -8.94 12.11
C SER A 105 1.08 -7.93 11.52
N VAL A 106 0.83 -6.61 11.63
CA VAL A 106 1.63 -5.54 10.98
C VAL A 106 2.20 -4.48 11.93
N ASN A 107 2.25 -4.72 13.25
CA ASN A 107 2.69 -3.71 14.23
C ASN A 107 3.68 -4.17 15.32
N ARG A 108 4.29 -5.36 15.20
CA ARG A 108 5.44 -5.76 16.04
C ARG A 108 6.62 -4.80 15.89
N ASN A 109 7.56 -4.79 16.83
CA ASN A 109 8.74 -3.90 16.82
C ASN A 109 8.44 -2.38 16.80
N LYS A 110 7.22 -1.94 17.18
CA LYS A 110 6.82 -0.52 17.20
C LYS A 110 6.54 0.01 18.60
N LYS A 111 6.81 1.31 18.80
CA LYS A 111 6.39 2.09 19.96
C LYS A 111 5.12 2.89 19.61
N SER A 112 3.99 2.54 20.21
CA SER A 112 2.72 3.30 20.05
C SER A 112 2.73 4.58 20.89
N VAL A 113 2.48 5.73 20.23
CA VAL A 113 2.49 7.08 20.82
C VAL A 113 1.20 7.80 20.44
N CYS A 114 0.37 8.14 21.42
CA CYS A 114 -0.92 8.79 21.19
C CYS A 114 -0.77 10.30 21.05
N ILE A 115 -0.99 10.84 19.84
CA ILE A 115 -0.98 12.29 19.55
C ILE A 115 -2.13 12.61 18.59
N ASP A 116 -2.98 13.59 18.93
CA ASP A 116 -3.95 14.12 17.97
C ASP A 116 -3.21 14.94 16.90
N PHE A 117 -3.37 14.56 15.62
CA PHE A 117 -2.63 15.18 14.52
C PHE A 117 -2.88 16.69 14.36
N LYS A 118 -4.09 17.18 14.69
CA LYS A 118 -4.43 18.60 14.59
C LYS A 118 -3.91 19.37 15.80
N LYS A 119 -4.18 18.84 16.99
CA LYS A 119 -3.99 19.56 18.26
C LYS A 119 -2.57 19.37 18.85
N GLY A 120 -1.89 18.28 18.49
CA GLY A 120 -0.50 17.98 18.80
C GLY A 120 0.44 18.12 17.59
N ARG A 121 0.08 18.93 16.58
CA ARG A 121 0.85 19.12 15.35
C ARG A 121 2.32 19.48 15.61
N ASP A 122 2.58 20.36 16.56
CA ASP A 122 3.94 20.82 16.88
C ASP A 122 4.77 19.70 17.56
N ILE A 123 4.13 18.79 18.29
CA ILE A 123 4.77 17.58 18.84
C ILE A 123 5.22 16.66 17.69
N ILE A 124 4.36 16.45 16.69
CA ILE A 124 4.70 15.65 15.49
C ILE A 124 5.84 16.30 14.70
N TYR A 125 5.82 17.63 14.56
CA TYR A 125 6.86 18.41 13.89
C TYR A 125 8.23 18.27 14.59
N GLU A 126 8.28 18.37 15.92
CA GLU A 126 9.52 18.18 16.70
C GLU A 126 10.00 16.72 16.70
N LEU A 127 9.10 15.73 16.66
CA LEU A 127 9.47 14.33 16.47
C LEU A 127 10.03 14.07 15.05
N ALA A 128 9.47 14.71 14.02
CA ALA A 128 9.96 14.61 12.64
C ALA A 128 11.38 15.17 12.51
N LYS A 129 11.70 16.29 13.16
CA LYS A 129 13.06 16.85 13.25
C LYS A 129 14.08 15.94 13.96
N LYS A 130 13.61 14.97 14.75
CA LYS A 130 14.41 13.99 15.50
C LYS A 130 14.40 12.59 14.87
N SER A 131 13.85 12.46 13.67
CA SER A 131 13.68 11.20 12.94
C SER A 131 14.42 11.24 11.60
N ASP A 132 14.81 10.06 11.11
CA ASP A 132 15.50 9.90 9.82
C ASP A 132 14.53 9.74 8.66
N VAL A 133 13.42 9.06 8.94
CA VAL A 133 12.37 8.73 7.98
C VAL A 133 11.03 9.12 8.58
N LEU A 134 10.14 9.69 7.77
CA LEU A 134 8.72 9.86 8.09
C LEU A 134 7.93 9.16 6.99
N ILE A 135 7.01 8.26 7.35
CA ILE A 135 6.10 7.62 6.39
C ILE A 135 4.66 7.98 6.76
N GLU A 136 3.87 8.31 5.75
CA GLU A 136 2.48 8.71 5.89
C GLU A 136 1.63 8.16 4.72
N ASN A 137 0.34 7.92 4.96
CA ASN A 137 -0.58 7.42 3.94
C ASN A 137 -1.90 8.20 3.86
N PHE A 138 -1.82 9.53 3.94
CA PHE A 138 -2.99 10.39 3.76
C PHE A 138 -3.22 10.75 2.29
N VAL A 139 -4.46 11.14 1.95
CA VAL A 139 -4.78 11.71 0.63
C VAL A 139 -3.90 12.96 0.39
N PRO A 140 -3.29 13.13 -0.80
CA PRO A 140 -2.43 14.25 -1.15
C PRO A 140 -2.87 15.62 -0.64
N GLY A 141 -1.93 16.34 0.00
CA GLY A 141 -2.14 17.68 0.55
C GLY A 141 -2.84 17.73 1.92
N LYS A 142 -3.26 16.59 2.50
CA LYS A 142 -3.88 16.56 3.83
C LYS A 142 -2.94 17.05 4.93
N LEU A 143 -1.69 16.53 4.97
CA LEU A 143 -0.67 16.95 5.94
C LEU A 143 -0.06 18.32 5.61
N SER A 144 0.03 18.70 4.34
CA SER A 144 0.46 20.05 3.93
C SER A 144 -0.46 21.14 4.49
N LYS A 145 -1.78 20.92 4.50
CA LYS A 145 -2.76 21.81 5.17
C LYS A 145 -2.57 21.93 6.70
N MET A 146 -1.67 21.14 7.28
CA MET A 146 -1.35 21.09 8.71
C MET A 146 0.11 21.50 8.98
N GLY A 147 0.88 21.93 7.98
CA GLY A 147 2.31 22.24 8.12
C GLY A 147 3.18 21.01 8.40
N LEU A 148 2.70 19.83 8.01
CA LEU A 148 3.38 18.53 8.14
C LEU A 148 3.67 17.89 6.77
N GLY A 149 3.56 18.66 5.67
CA GLY A 149 3.92 18.18 4.34
C GLY A 149 5.44 18.15 4.12
N TYR A 150 5.89 17.48 3.05
CA TYR A 150 7.30 17.41 2.69
C TYR A 150 7.98 18.79 2.61
N GLU A 151 7.40 19.74 1.87
CA GLU A 151 7.99 21.09 1.71
C GLU A 151 7.95 21.95 2.99
N ASP A 152 7.18 21.56 4.01
CA ASP A 152 7.20 22.19 5.33
C ASP A 152 8.35 21.62 6.18
N LEU A 153 8.42 20.29 6.25
CA LEU A 153 9.39 19.58 7.08
C LEU A 153 10.81 19.62 6.53
N LYS A 154 10.99 19.59 5.21
CA LYS A 154 12.30 19.73 4.53
C LYS A 154 13.06 20.98 4.96
N LYS A 155 12.34 22.08 5.28
CA LYS A 155 12.94 23.35 5.75
C LYS A 155 13.61 23.21 7.12
N ALA A 156 13.05 22.40 8.02
CA ALA A 156 13.58 22.19 9.37
C ALA A 156 14.40 20.89 9.52
N ALA A 157 14.19 19.92 8.64
CA ALA A 157 14.83 18.62 8.62
C ALA A 157 15.24 18.25 7.18
N PRO A 158 16.23 18.92 6.57
CA PRO A 158 16.65 18.67 5.19
C PRO A 158 17.27 17.27 4.95
N GLN A 159 17.53 16.52 6.02
CA GLN A 159 18.00 15.13 5.98
C GLN A 159 16.87 14.10 6.10
N LEU A 160 15.62 14.53 6.29
CA LEU A 160 14.46 13.66 6.45
C LEU A 160 14.10 12.99 5.13
N ILE A 161 14.00 11.66 5.13
CA ILE A 161 13.38 10.91 4.04
C ILE A 161 11.88 10.90 4.31
N TYR A 162 11.11 11.61 3.49
CA TYR A 162 9.66 11.68 3.61
C TYR A 162 9.05 10.73 2.60
N CYS A 163 8.23 9.78 3.04
CA CYS A 163 7.63 8.75 2.17
C CYS A 163 6.11 8.83 2.23
N SER A 164 5.50 9.16 1.10
CA SER A 164 4.04 9.20 0.93
C SER A 164 3.55 7.93 0.25
N LEU A 165 2.54 7.30 0.85
CA LEU A 165 1.85 6.11 0.36
C LEU A 165 0.40 6.44 0.02
N THR A 166 0.07 6.63 -1.26
CA THR A 166 -1.26 7.10 -1.67
C THR A 166 -2.00 6.09 -2.56
N GLY A 167 -3.29 6.32 -2.86
CA GLY A 167 -4.03 5.44 -3.77
C GLY A 167 -3.54 5.50 -5.21
N TYR A 168 -3.27 6.71 -5.71
CA TYR A 168 -3.11 7.02 -7.14
C TYR A 168 -1.93 7.95 -7.48
N GLY A 169 -1.06 8.27 -6.52
CA GLY A 169 0.02 9.26 -6.69
C GLY A 169 -0.41 10.69 -6.37
N TYR A 170 0.45 11.66 -6.70
CA TYR A 170 0.18 13.10 -6.56
C TYR A 170 -0.26 13.77 -7.87
N GLU A 171 -0.23 13.03 -8.98
CA GLU A 171 -0.50 13.50 -10.33
C GLU A 171 -1.66 12.72 -10.97
N GLY A 172 -2.16 13.22 -12.10
CA GLY A 172 -3.25 12.60 -12.84
C GLY A 172 -4.66 12.83 -12.24
N PRO A 173 -5.72 12.37 -12.93
CA PRO A 173 -7.11 12.70 -12.60
C PRO A 173 -7.59 12.11 -11.26
N TYR A 174 -6.88 11.12 -10.71
CA TYR A 174 -7.29 10.38 -9.51
C TYR A 174 -6.49 10.75 -8.25
N ALA A 175 -5.53 11.68 -8.32
CA ALA A 175 -4.65 12.05 -7.21
C ALA A 175 -5.39 12.41 -5.90
N GLN A 176 -6.58 13.01 -5.98
CA GLN A 176 -7.38 13.40 -4.82
C GLN A 176 -8.37 12.32 -4.32
N ARG A 177 -8.41 11.14 -4.95
CA ARG A 177 -9.28 10.03 -4.54
C ARG A 177 -8.66 9.26 -3.37
N PRO A 178 -9.46 8.79 -2.39
CA PRO A 178 -9.00 7.78 -1.45
C PRO A 178 -8.70 6.47 -2.18
N GLY A 179 -7.73 5.69 -1.67
CA GLY A 179 -7.36 4.39 -2.22
C GLY A 179 -7.45 3.30 -1.16
N TYR A 180 -7.82 2.09 -1.61
CA TYR A 180 -7.76 0.84 -0.87
C TYR A 180 -7.21 -0.24 -1.80
N ASP A 181 -6.51 -1.24 -1.24
CA ASP A 181 -5.95 -2.39 -1.93
C ASP A 181 -6.87 -2.97 -3.01
N VAL A 182 -8.09 -3.38 -2.64
CA VAL A 182 -9.04 -4.03 -3.55
C VAL A 182 -9.48 -3.10 -4.69
N ILE A 183 -9.57 -1.79 -4.44
CA ILE A 183 -9.94 -0.80 -5.47
C ILE A 183 -8.78 -0.60 -6.46
N ALA A 184 -7.54 -0.57 -5.97
CA ALA A 184 -6.37 -0.54 -6.85
C ALA A 184 -6.27 -1.82 -7.69
N ALA A 185 -6.46 -2.99 -7.07
CA ALA A 185 -6.48 -4.31 -7.73
C ALA A 185 -7.61 -4.47 -8.76
N SER A 186 -8.76 -3.82 -8.56
CA SER A 186 -9.81 -3.72 -9.58
C SER A 186 -9.38 -2.82 -10.74
N VAL A 187 -8.92 -1.60 -10.44
CA VAL A 187 -8.66 -0.56 -11.46
C VAL A 187 -7.44 -0.87 -12.32
N GLY A 188 -6.40 -1.48 -11.77
CA GLY A 188 -5.21 -1.92 -12.52
C GLY A 188 -5.28 -3.37 -13.00
N GLY A 189 -6.46 -4.01 -12.99
CA GLY A 189 -6.70 -5.28 -13.68
C GLY A 189 -6.29 -6.58 -12.99
N LEU A 190 -5.71 -6.55 -11.77
CA LEU A 190 -5.36 -7.79 -11.04
C LEU A 190 -6.60 -8.68 -10.80
N MET A 191 -7.74 -8.10 -10.45
CA MET A 191 -8.98 -8.87 -10.27
C MET A 191 -9.55 -9.42 -11.58
N HIS A 192 -9.32 -8.75 -12.72
CA HIS A 192 -9.76 -9.24 -14.04
C HIS A 192 -9.11 -10.57 -14.40
N ILE A 193 -7.85 -10.77 -14.02
CA ILE A 193 -7.06 -11.97 -14.31
C ILE A 193 -7.06 -13.02 -13.18
N THR A 194 -7.65 -12.71 -12.03
CA THR A 194 -7.66 -13.59 -10.85
C THR A 194 -9.01 -14.30 -10.68
N GLY A 195 -8.99 -15.62 -10.56
CA GLY A 195 -10.18 -16.45 -10.30
C GLY A 195 -10.33 -17.63 -11.27
N PRO A 196 -11.42 -18.41 -11.17
CA PRO A 196 -11.75 -19.46 -12.11
C PRO A 196 -11.91 -18.90 -13.54
N LYS A 197 -11.50 -19.69 -14.54
CA LYS A 197 -11.47 -19.30 -15.96
C LYS A 197 -12.81 -18.72 -16.44
N ASP A 198 -13.89 -19.44 -16.18
CA ASP A 198 -15.26 -19.10 -16.60
C ASP A 198 -16.11 -18.56 -15.43
N GLY A 199 -15.47 -18.14 -14.33
CA GLY A 199 -16.12 -17.59 -13.13
C GLY A 199 -15.95 -16.08 -13.00
N ASP A 200 -16.56 -15.50 -11.96
CA ASP A 200 -16.47 -14.07 -11.66
C ASP A 200 -15.05 -13.62 -11.23
N PRO A 201 -14.70 -12.33 -11.42
CA PRO A 201 -13.47 -11.74 -10.92
C PRO A 201 -13.28 -11.93 -9.41
N CYS A 202 -12.17 -12.54 -9.01
CA CYS A 202 -11.85 -12.82 -7.62
C CYS A 202 -10.76 -11.87 -7.10
N LYS A 203 -10.84 -11.47 -5.83
CA LYS A 203 -9.71 -10.82 -5.13
C LYS A 203 -8.74 -11.88 -4.60
N VAL A 204 -7.47 -11.52 -4.45
CA VAL A 204 -6.50 -12.34 -3.71
C VAL A 204 -6.91 -12.44 -2.23
N GLY A 205 -6.56 -13.54 -1.55
CA GLY A 205 -6.96 -13.79 -0.16
C GLY A 205 -6.50 -12.71 0.82
N ILE A 206 -5.35 -12.10 0.57
CA ILE A 206 -4.75 -10.99 1.34
C ILE A 206 -4.75 -9.67 0.55
N ALA A 207 -4.49 -8.55 1.23
CA ALA A 207 -4.27 -7.25 0.63
C ALA A 207 -2.88 -7.18 -0.06
N ILE A 208 -2.76 -7.84 -1.21
CA ILE A 208 -1.49 -8.05 -1.91
C ILE A 208 -0.91 -6.76 -2.51
N THR A 209 -1.75 -5.82 -2.92
CA THR A 209 -1.32 -4.50 -3.41
C THR A 209 -0.77 -3.68 -2.26
N ASP A 210 -1.42 -3.69 -1.10
CA ASP A 210 -0.89 -3.02 0.10
C ASP A 210 0.47 -3.62 0.52
N VAL A 211 0.59 -4.95 0.55
CA VAL A 211 1.86 -5.66 0.87
C VAL A 211 2.96 -5.31 -0.14
N ALA A 212 2.67 -5.38 -1.45
CA ALA A 212 3.63 -5.02 -2.49
C ALA A 212 4.05 -3.54 -2.38
N THR A 213 3.11 -2.63 -2.14
CA THR A 213 3.38 -1.19 -2.00
C THR A 213 4.26 -0.92 -0.77
N GLY A 214 4.03 -1.66 0.33
CA GLY A 214 4.89 -1.62 1.50
C GLY A 214 6.33 -2.09 1.20
N LEU A 215 6.50 -3.13 0.36
CA LEU A 215 7.81 -3.62 -0.06
C LEU A 215 8.54 -2.65 -1.01
N TYR A 216 7.83 -2.03 -1.96
CA TYR A 216 8.37 -0.98 -2.82
C TYR A 216 8.83 0.23 -2.01
N ALA A 217 8.01 0.70 -1.06
CA ALA A 217 8.38 1.80 -0.17
C ALA A 217 9.58 1.45 0.73
N HIS A 218 9.62 0.25 1.30
CA HIS A 218 10.78 -0.24 2.04
C HIS A 218 12.06 -0.19 1.18
N GLY A 219 12.01 -0.72 -0.05
CA GLY A 219 13.16 -0.68 -0.97
C GLY A 219 13.61 0.75 -1.31
N ALA A 220 12.66 1.65 -1.59
CA ALA A 220 12.94 3.05 -1.87
C ALA A 220 13.55 3.78 -0.66
N ILE A 221 13.07 3.51 0.56
CA ILE A 221 13.62 4.08 1.81
C ILE A 221 15.05 3.58 2.04
N MET A 222 15.32 2.28 1.83
CA MET A 222 16.68 1.75 1.93
C MET A 222 17.63 2.39 0.91
N ALA A 223 17.19 2.58 -0.33
CA ALA A 223 17.97 3.28 -1.36
C ALA A 223 18.21 4.76 -0.99
N ALA A 224 17.20 5.47 -0.48
CA ALA A 224 17.30 6.85 -0.03
C ALA A 224 18.22 7.01 1.19
N LEU A 225 18.13 6.12 2.18
CA LEU A 225 19.04 6.06 3.34
C LEU A 225 20.49 5.87 2.87
N TYR A 226 20.71 4.94 1.93
CA TYR A 226 22.03 4.70 1.36
C TYR A 226 22.56 5.90 0.57
N GLN A 227 21.73 6.56 -0.25
CA GLN A 227 22.10 7.78 -0.97
C GLN A 227 22.46 8.92 -0.02
N ARG A 228 21.68 9.08 1.07
CA ARG A 228 21.89 10.10 2.11
C ARG A 228 23.27 10.00 2.76
N THR A 229 23.88 8.82 2.85
CA THR A 229 25.28 8.67 3.33
C THR A 229 26.32 9.41 2.49
N ARG A 230 26.00 9.71 1.22
CA ARG A 230 26.93 10.31 0.24
C ARG A 230 26.75 11.82 0.10
N ASN A 231 25.52 12.32 0.19
CA ASN A 231 25.17 13.72 -0.04
C ASN A 231 24.61 14.45 1.19
N ASN A 232 24.31 13.72 2.28
CA ASN A 232 23.69 14.25 3.51
C ASN A 232 22.38 15.02 3.22
N GLN A 233 21.57 14.55 2.27
CA GLN A 233 20.25 15.10 1.92
C GLN A 233 19.16 14.01 2.04
N GLY A 234 18.01 14.41 2.55
CA GLY A 234 16.77 13.64 2.46
C GLY A 234 16.12 13.81 1.08
N GLN A 235 14.98 13.16 0.87
CA GLN A 235 14.18 13.29 -0.34
C GLN A 235 12.72 12.93 -0.09
N TRP A 236 11.87 13.23 -1.07
CA TRP A 236 10.48 12.79 -1.09
C TRP A 236 10.35 11.54 -1.93
N ILE A 237 9.94 10.44 -1.30
CA ILE A 237 9.52 9.21 -1.95
C ILE A 237 8.00 9.30 -2.12
N GLN A 238 7.52 9.15 -3.35
CA GLN A 238 6.09 9.00 -3.66
C GLN A 238 5.86 7.58 -4.18
N CYS A 239 5.08 6.78 -3.48
CA CYS A 239 4.68 5.45 -3.90
C CYS A 239 3.15 5.33 -3.78
N ASN A 240 2.52 4.58 -4.67
CA ASN A 240 1.07 4.48 -4.70
C ASN A 240 0.56 3.09 -5.12
N LEU A 241 -0.65 2.76 -4.67
CA LEU A 241 -1.26 1.44 -4.85
C LEU A 241 -1.44 1.09 -6.34
N LEU A 242 -1.98 2.00 -7.14
CA LEU A 242 -2.27 1.71 -8.55
C LEU A 242 -1.00 1.46 -9.37
N SER A 243 0.00 2.35 -9.31
CA SER A 243 1.26 2.15 -10.04
C SER A 243 1.99 0.89 -9.57
N THR A 244 1.92 0.57 -8.28
CA THR A 244 2.50 -0.67 -7.74
C THR A 244 1.80 -1.90 -8.31
N GLN A 245 0.47 -1.94 -8.29
CA GLN A 245 -0.27 -3.09 -8.80
C GLN A 245 -0.08 -3.30 -10.30
N VAL A 246 -0.07 -2.22 -11.09
CA VAL A 246 0.23 -2.28 -12.53
C VAL A 246 1.63 -2.80 -12.78
N ALA A 247 2.64 -2.38 -12.00
CA ALA A 247 3.99 -2.94 -12.09
C ALA A 247 4.03 -4.44 -11.73
N CYS A 248 3.20 -4.89 -10.80
CA CYS A 248 3.07 -6.31 -10.43
C CYS A 248 2.37 -7.19 -11.48
N LEU A 249 1.83 -6.65 -12.59
CA LEU A 249 1.28 -7.45 -13.69
C LEU A 249 2.35 -8.17 -14.53
N ILE A 250 3.62 -7.73 -14.44
CA ILE A 250 4.80 -8.38 -15.03
C ILE A 250 4.59 -8.90 -16.48
N ASN A 251 4.65 -10.22 -16.71
CA ASN A 251 4.47 -10.83 -18.03
C ASN A 251 3.08 -10.61 -18.63
N VAL A 252 2.02 -10.46 -17.82
CA VAL A 252 0.66 -10.21 -18.32
C VAL A 252 0.56 -8.82 -18.94
N ALA A 253 1.11 -7.80 -18.29
CA ALA A 253 1.24 -6.48 -18.90
C ALA A 253 2.13 -6.51 -20.15
N SER A 254 3.22 -7.28 -20.14
CA SER A 254 4.07 -7.45 -21.32
C SER A 254 3.34 -8.11 -22.50
N ASN A 255 2.49 -9.11 -22.25
CA ASN A 255 1.69 -9.79 -23.28
C ASN A 255 0.72 -8.82 -23.96
N TYR A 256 0.06 -7.97 -23.18
CA TYR A 256 -0.83 -6.94 -23.73
C TYR A 256 -0.04 -5.85 -24.48
N LEU A 257 0.95 -5.24 -23.84
CA LEU A 257 1.68 -4.08 -24.37
C LEU A 257 2.50 -4.38 -25.63
N ASN A 258 3.05 -5.60 -25.75
CA ASN A 258 3.95 -5.95 -26.87
C ASN A 258 3.30 -6.88 -27.92
N ALA A 259 2.24 -7.61 -27.57
CA ALA A 259 1.59 -8.56 -28.48
C ALA A 259 0.07 -8.33 -28.66
N GLY A 260 -0.51 -7.30 -28.02
CA GLY A 260 -1.95 -7.00 -28.10
C GLY A 260 -2.85 -8.08 -27.53
N LYS A 261 -2.30 -9.04 -26.77
CA LYS A 261 -3.05 -10.18 -26.26
C LYS A 261 -3.78 -9.79 -24.98
N GLU A 262 -5.11 -9.77 -25.04
CA GLU A 262 -5.94 -9.55 -23.86
C GLU A 262 -5.80 -10.70 -22.85
N ALA A 263 -5.77 -10.34 -21.57
CA ALA A 263 -5.59 -11.28 -20.48
C ALA A 263 -6.92 -11.88 -20.02
N THR A 264 -6.87 -13.11 -19.53
CA THR A 264 -8.03 -13.86 -19.03
C THR A 264 -7.72 -14.53 -17.70
N ARG A 265 -8.76 -15.00 -17.00
CA ARG A 265 -8.61 -15.87 -15.83
C ARG A 265 -8.18 -17.27 -16.27
N TRP A 266 -7.32 -17.90 -15.48
CA TRP A 266 -6.78 -19.24 -15.74
C TRP A 266 -7.00 -20.23 -14.59
N GLY A 267 -7.66 -19.82 -13.50
CA GLY A 267 -7.73 -20.64 -12.28
C GLY A 267 -6.33 -20.80 -11.68
N SER A 268 -5.84 -22.04 -11.64
CA SER A 268 -4.47 -22.38 -11.25
C SER A 268 -3.53 -22.63 -12.44
N GLU A 269 -4.02 -22.64 -13.69
CA GLU A 269 -3.17 -22.82 -14.88
C GLU A 269 -2.26 -21.61 -15.11
N HIS A 270 -1.04 -21.85 -15.60
CA HIS A 270 -0.22 -20.80 -16.20
C HIS A 270 -0.64 -20.53 -17.66
N GLU A 271 -0.62 -19.26 -18.07
CA GLU A 271 -0.96 -18.88 -19.44
C GLU A 271 0.06 -19.45 -20.46
N SER A 272 1.36 -19.36 -20.15
CA SER A 272 2.44 -19.62 -21.12
C SER A 272 3.19 -20.95 -20.92
N LEU A 273 2.82 -21.75 -19.91
CA LEU A 273 3.54 -22.98 -19.53
C LEU A 273 2.55 -24.11 -19.27
N VAL A 274 2.80 -25.29 -19.82
CA VAL A 274 1.95 -26.48 -19.64
C VAL A 274 2.82 -27.73 -19.55
N PRO A 275 2.59 -28.64 -18.57
CA PRO A 275 1.78 -28.46 -17.37
C PRO A 275 2.42 -27.50 -16.35
N TYR A 276 1.58 -26.59 -15.84
CA TYR A 276 1.85 -25.72 -14.70
C TYR A 276 0.47 -25.37 -14.11
N GLU A 277 -0.02 -26.21 -13.18
CA GLU A 277 -1.31 -26.02 -12.52
C GLU A 277 -1.45 -26.79 -11.20
N ALA A 278 -2.58 -26.60 -10.53
CA ALA A 278 -3.01 -27.43 -9.40
C ALA A 278 -3.89 -28.59 -9.87
N PHE A 279 -3.34 -29.80 -9.87
CA PHE A 279 -4.05 -31.02 -10.25
C PHE A 279 -4.90 -31.54 -9.10
N PRO A 280 -6.17 -31.93 -9.33
CA PRO A 280 -6.99 -32.57 -8.31
C PRO A 280 -6.46 -33.98 -7.99
N THR A 281 -6.33 -34.28 -6.70
CA THR A 281 -5.99 -35.61 -6.17
C THR A 281 -7.23 -36.31 -5.62
N SER A 282 -7.09 -37.48 -5.00
CA SER A 282 -8.23 -38.17 -4.37
C SER A 282 -8.78 -37.46 -3.12
N ASP A 283 -7.98 -36.58 -2.50
CA ASP A 283 -8.24 -35.93 -1.20
C ASP A 283 -8.02 -34.41 -1.20
N GLY A 284 -7.55 -33.81 -2.30
CA GLY A 284 -7.22 -32.39 -2.36
C GLY A 284 -6.66 -31.96 -3.71
N PHE A 285 -5.58 -31.17 -3.68
CA PHE A 285 -4.87 -30.70 -4.88
C PHE A 285 -3.35 -30.74 -4.70
N MET A 286 -2.66 -31.18 -5.75
CA MET A 286 -1.20 -31.19 -5.90
C MET A 286 -0.81 -30.24 -7.02
N THR A 287 -0.06 -29.19 -6.70
CA THR A 287 0.51 -28.27 -7.71
C THR A 287 1.76 -28.89 -8.31
N VAL A 288 1.87 -28.90 -9.64
CA VAL A 288 3.06 -29.38 -10.36
C VAL A 288 3.41 -28.41 -11.47
N CYS A 289 4.69 -28.03 -11.55
CA CYS A 289 5.19 -27.00 -12.45
C CYS A 289 6.33 -27.53 -13.31
N THR A 290 6.13 -27.64 -14.62
CA THR A 290 7.21 -27.97 -15.56
C THR A 290 7.57 -26.73 -16.39
N GLY A 291 8.80 -26.25 -16.25
CA GLY A 291 9.31 -25.08 -16.97
C GLY A 291 10.13 -25.42 -18.21
N SER A 292 10.35 -26.71 -18.49
CA SER A 292 11.17 -27.21 -19.59
C SER A 292 10.69 -28.58 -20.09
N ASP A 293 11.05 -28.93 -21.33
CA ASP A 293 10.67 -30.21 -21.93
C ASP A 293 11.31 -31.41 -21.23
N ALA A 294 12.52 -31.24 -20.66
CA ALA A 294 13.15 -32.25 -19.82
C ALA A 294 12.38 -32.52 -18.52
N GLN A 295 11.81 -31.48 -17.90
CA GLN A 295 10.95 -31.62 -16.72
C GLN A 295 9.60 -32.25 -17.08
N PHE A 296 9.02 -31.89 -18.23
CA PHE A 296 7.80 -32.53 -18.73
C PHE A 296 8.03 -34.03 -18.99
N LYS A 297 9.13 -34.40 -19.65
CA LYS A 297 9.50 -35.81 -19.85
C LYS A 297 9.61 -36.55 -18.51
N ALA A 298 10.37 -35.99 -17.56
CA ALA A 298 10.54 -36.61 -16.24
C ALA A 298 9.19 -36.77 -15.50
N LEU A 299 8.27 -35.80 -15.63
CA LEU A 299 6.93 -35.92 -15.06
C LEU A 299 6.16 -37.08 -15.68
N VAL A 300 6.09 -37.17 -17.02
CA VAL A 300 5.30 -38.24 -17.66
C VAL A 300 5.96 -39.62 -17.53
N ASP A 301 7.28 -39.69 -17.42
CA ASP A 301 7.99 -40.93 -17.03
C ASP A 301 7.55 -41.40 -15.63
N ILE A 302 7.54 -40.52 -14.62
CA ILE A 302 7.10 -40.83 -13.24
C ILE A 302 5.60 -41.17 -13.18
N LEU A 303 4.79 -40.53 -14.02
CA LEU A 303 3.36 -40.83 -14.14
C LEU A 303 3.06 -42.09 -14.97
N GLU A 304 4.07 -42.84 -15.44
CA GLU A 304 3.92 -44.05 -16.25
C GLU A 304 3.16 -43.78 -17.59
N LEU A 305 3.41 -42.62 -18.19
CA LEU A 305 2.84 -42.15 -19.46
C LEU A 305 3.95 -41.66 -20.44
N PRO A 306 5.07 -42.40 -20.62
CA PRO A 306 6.25 -41.93 -21.35
C PRO A 306 5.98 -41.64 -22.85
N GLU A 307 4.91 -42.20 -23.42
CA GLU A 307 4.46 -41.91 -24.77
C GLU A 307 4.11 -40.43 -24.98
N LEU A 308 3.60 -39.75 -23.95
CA LEU A 308 3.26 -38.32 -24.01
C LEU A 308 4.47 -37.42 -24.26
N ALA A 309 5.69 -37.86 -23.92
CA ALA A 309 6.90 -37.10 -24.21
C ALA A 309 7.31 -37.13 -25.69
N ASN A 310 6.83 -38.12 -26.45
CA ASN A 310 7.19 -38.33 -27.86
C ASN A 310 6.02 -38.01 -28.82
N ASP A 311 4.82 -37.73 -28.29
CA ASP A 311 3.67 -37.28 -29.06
C ASP A 311 3.92 -35.88 -29.65
N GLU A 312 3.75 -35.72 -30.97
CA GLU A 312 3.94 -34.45 -31.68
C GLU A 312 3.11 -33.30 -31.10
N ARG A 313 1.96 -33.62 -30.47
CA ARG A 313 1.08 -32.64 -29.82
C ARG A 313 1.67 -32.07 -28.53
N PHE A 314 2.61 -32.77 -27.90
CA PHE A 314 3.15 -32.43 -26.57
C PHE A 314 4.70 -32.31 -26.53
N ILE A 315 5.37 -32.57 -27.66
CA ILE A 315 6.84 -32.64 -27.81
C ILE A 315 7.61 -31.43 -27.26
N ASN A 316 7.02 -30.23 -27.28
CA ASN A 316 7.60 -29.02 -26.69
C ASN A 316 6.53 -28.13 -26.04
N ASN A 317 6.95 -27.16 -25.22
CA ASN A 317 6.01 -26.28 -24.50
C ASN A 317 5.01 -25.55 -25.42
N THR A 318 5.42 -25.11 -26.62
CA THR A 318 4.50 -24.45 -27.57
C THR A 318 3.40 -25.40 -28.01
N ALA A 319 3.75 -26.64 -28.36
CA ALA A 319 2.78 -27.68 -28.69
C ALA A 319 1.85 -27.99 -27.51
N ARG A 320 2.39 -28.12 -26.28
CA ARG A 320 1.59 -28.32 -25.05
C ARG A 320 0.66 -27.16 -24.72
N VAL A 321 1.06 -25.91 -24.99
CA VAL A 321 0.22 -24.72 -24.81
C VAL A 321 -0.98 -24.72 -25.76
N ILE A 322 -0.76 -25.12 -27.03
CA ILE A 322 -1.81 -25.28 -28.06
C ILE A 322 -2.76 -26.41 -27.68
N ASN A 323 -2.22 -27.60 -27.37
CA ASN A 323 -2.99 -28.83 -27.12
C ASN A 323 -3.35 -29.03 -25.64
N ARG A 324 -3.35 -27.96 -24.83
CA ARG A 324 -3.44 -28.04 -23.35
C ARG A 324 -4.67 -28.80 -22.85
N VAL A 325 -5.82 -28.65 -23.54
CA VAL A 325 -7.10 -29.20 -23.08
C VAL A 325 -7.05 -30.72 -23.05
N GLU A 326 -6.36 -31.33 -24.03
CA GLU A 326 -6.17 -32.77 -24.08
C GLU A 326 -5.12 -33.24 -23.07
N LEU A 327 -3.94 -32.61 -23.05
CA LEU A 327 -2.87 -33.00 -22.14
C LEU A 327 -3.29 -32.89 -20.67
N LEU A 328 -3.88 -31.77 -20.27
CA LEU A 328 -4.31 -31.55 -18.89
C LEU A 328 -5.46 -32.51 -18.52
N LYS A 329 -6.33 -32.91 -19.45
CA LYS A 329 -7.35 -33.95 -19.19
C LYS A 329 -6.69 -35.29 -18.82
N ILE A 330 -5.63 -35.68 -19.51
CA ILE A 330 -4.89 -36.93 -19.22
C ILE A 330 -4.20 -36.82 -17.86
N LEU A 331 -3.43 -35.75 -17.63
CA LEU A 331 -2.69 -35.55 -16.38
C LEU A 331 -3.63 -35.42 -15.16
N ARG A 332 -4.69 -34.61 -15.24
CA ARG A 332 -5.72 -34.47 -14.19
C ARG A 332 -6.40 -35.81 -13.88
N ASN A 333 -6.55 -36.70 -14.85
CA ASN A 333 -7.10 -38.04 -14.61
C ASN A 333 -6.11 -38.96 -13.89
N LYS A 334 -4.80 -38.90 -14.21
CA LYS A 334 -3.78 -39.66 -13.46
C LYS A 334 -3.67 -39.18 -12.02
N PHE A 335 -3.57 -37.86 -11.78
CA PHE A 335 -3.44 -37.30 -10.42
C PHE A 335 -4.60 -37.64 -9.49
N LYS A 336 -5.84 -37.78 -9.98
CA LYS A 336 -7.00 -38.18 -9.16
C LYS A 336 -6.90 -39.57 -8.52
N ILE A 337 -6.00 -40.44 -9.00
CA ILE A 337 -5.93 -41.86 -8.59
C ILE A 337 -5.34 -42.01 -7.17
N LYS A 338 -4.60 -41.01 -6.68
CA LYS A 338 -3.87 -41.09 -5.40
C LYS A 338 -4.05 -39.83 -4.57
N SER A 339 -3.78 -39.94 -3.28
CA SER A 339 -3.79 -38.85 -2.31
C SER A 339 -2.61 -37.87 -2.50
N ASN A 340 -2.75 -36.68 -1.93
CA ASN A 340 -1.66 -35.69 -1.84
C ASN A 340 -0.40 -36.29 -1.19
N LYS A 341 -0.57 -37.15 -0.17
CA LYS A 341 0.53 -37.82 0.51
C LYS A 341 1.25 -38.82 -0.39
N GLU A 342 0.52 -39.74 -1.03
CA GLU A 342 1.10 -40.72 -1.94
C GLU A 342 1.83 -40.04 -3.12
N TRP A 343 1.27 -38.95 -3.66
CA TRP A 343 1.97 -38.19 -4.70
C TRP A 343 3.23 -37.50 -4.18
N ALA A 344 3.23 -37.00 -2.95
CA ALA A 344 4.43 -36.40 -2.37
C ALA A 344 5.57 -37.41 -2.19
N GLU A 345 5.24 -38.67 -1.87
CA GLU A 345 6.17 -39.80 -1.79
C GLU A 345 6.66 -40.24 -3.19
N ILE A 346 5.77 -40.34 -4.18
CA ILE A 346 6.12 -40.72 -5.57
C ILE A 346 6.96 -39.65 -6.28
N LEU A 347 6.72 -38.38 -6.00
CA LEU A 347 7.42 -37.24 -6.59
C LEU A 347 8.73 -36.90 -5.85
N GLU A 348 9.08 -37.62 -4.78
CA GLU A 348 10.31 -37.35 -4.01
C GLU A 348 11.56 -37.45 -4.90
N GLY A 349 12.37 -36.38 -4.89
CA GLY A 349 13.56 -36.28 -5.74
C GLY A 349 13.28 -35.90 -7.21
N ALA A 350 12.04 -35.61 -7.59
CA ALA A 350 11.72 -35.17 -8.96
C ALA A 350 12.50 -33.90 -9.38
N PRO A 351 12.90 -33.77 -10.66
CA PRO A 351 13.67 -32.62 -11.15
C PRO A 351 12.82 -31.36 -11.41
N PHE A 352 11.59 -31.31 -10.90
CA PHE A 352 10.63 -30.23 -11.10
C PHE A 352 9.89 -29.87 -9.80
N PRO A 353 9.48 -28.60 -9.59
CA PRO A 353 8.72 -28.22 -8.41
C PRO A 353 7.33 -28.88 -8.35
N TYR A 354 6.98 -29.34 -7.15
CA TYR A 354 5.64 -29.80 -6.79
C TYR A 354 5.30 -29.40 -5.35
N GLY A 355 4.01 -29.43 -4.99
CA GLY A 355 3.57 -29.28 -3.60
C GLY A 355 2.04 -29.23 -3.43
N PRO A 356 1.50 -29.73 -2.32
CA PRO A 356 0.07 -29.70 -2.04
C PRO A 356 -0.46 -28.27 -1.83
N ILE A 357 -1.73 -28.02 -2.14
CA ILE A 357 -2.42 -26.81 -1.69
C ILE A 357 -2.83 -27.00 -0.22
N ASN A 358 -1.99 -26.48 0.68
CA ASN A 358 -2.20 -26.53 2.12
C ASN A 358 -3.26 -25.51 2.59
N SER A 359 -4.07 -25.93 3.57
CA SER A 359 -4.82 -25.04 4.45
C SER A 359 -3.88 -24.23 5.35
N ILE A 360 -4.40 -23.18 5.99
CA ILE A 360 -3.62 -22.34 6.92
C ILE A 360 -3.10 -23.13 8.13
N GLN A 361 -3.82 -24.17 8.56
CA GLN A 361 -3.34 -25.05 9.62
C GLN A 361 -2.12 -25.85 9.13
N GLU A 362 -2.24 -26.53 7.99
CA GLU A 362 -1.15 -27.33 7.41
C GLU A 362 0.09 -26.48 7.10
N VAL A 363 -0.06 -25.23 6.66
CA VAL A 363 1.07 -24.29 6.50
C VAL A 363 1.85 -24.08 7.81
N PHE A 364 1.18 -23.92 8.94
CA PHE A 364 1.87 -23.74 10.23
C PHE A 364 2.27 -25.05 10.89
N ASP A 365 1.65 -26.17 10.49
CA ASP A 365 2.04 -27.51 10.93
C ASP A 365 3.16 -28.16 10.10
N ASP A 366 3.48 -27.60 8.93
CA ASP A 366 4.50 -28.08 8.01
C ASP A 366 5.91 -28.24 8.66
N PRO A 367 6.61 -29.37 8.42
CA PRO A 367 7.93 -29.64 8.99
C PRO A 367 9.01 -28.60 8.61
N HIS A 368 9.00 -28.11 7.37
CA HIS A 368 9.96 -27.11 6.90
C HIS A 368 9.70 -25.74 7.56
N ILE A 369 8.43 -25.29 7.61
CA ILE A 369 8.02 -24.04 8.27
C ILE A 369 8.39 -24.04 9.77
N LYS A 370 8.20 -25.18 10.44
CA LYS A 370 8.67 -25.42 11.82
C LYS A 370 10.20 -25.38 11.91
N ALA A 371 10.92 -26.10 11.05
CA ALA A 371 12.38 -26.18 11.06
C ALA A 371 13.06 -24.81 10.81
N ILE A 372 12.56 -24.01 9.87
CA ILE A 372 13.10 -22.66 9.60
C ILE A 372 12.64 -21.62 10.64
N LYS A 373 11.73 -22.00 11.55
CA LYS A 373 11.17 -21.21 12.66
C LYS A 373 10.45 -19.95 12.20
N MET A 374 9.51 -20.05 11.27
CA MET A 374 8.74 -18.88 10.81
C MET A 374 7.84 -18.30 11.90
N VAL A 375 7.16 -19.12 12.69
CA VAL A 375 6.33 -18.62 13.80
C VAL A 375 7.23 -18.09 14.91
N LYS A 376 6.98 -16.85 15.35
CA LYS A 376 7.61 -16.23 16.52
C LYS A 376 6.56 -16.09 17.61
N GLU A 377 6.93 -16.48 18.82
CA GLU A 377 6.08 -16.38 20.01
C GLU A 377 6.72 -15.36 20.96
N LEU A 378 5.94 -14.41 21.45
CA LEU A 378 6.38 -13.34 22.32
C LEU A 378 5.41 -13.18 23.49
N GLU A 379 5.93 -12.97 24.68
CA GLU A 379 5.11 -12.61 25.85
C GLU A 379 4.83 -11.11 25.87
N HIS A 380 3.64 -10.73 26.33
CA HIS A 380 3.23 -9.33 26.50
C HIS A 380 2.32 -9.20 27.74
N ASP A 381 2.72 -8.38 28.72
CA ASP A 381 2.08 -8.25 30.04
C ASP A 381 0.55 -8.16 30.02
N GLN A 382 -0.02 -7.39 29.08
CA GLN A 382 -1.47 -7.18 28.95
C GLN A 382 -2.20 -8.12 27.97
N MET A 383 -1.46 -8.91 27.18
CA MET A 383 -2.03 -9.74 26.10
C MET A 383 -1.68 -11.23 26.25
N GLY A 384 -0.84 -11.58 27.23
CA GLY A 384 -0.23 -12.91 27.32
C GLY A 384 0.63 -13.22 26.10
N LYS A 385 0.54 -14.46 25.63
CA LYS A 385 1.36 -15.00 24.55
C LYS A 385 0.83 -14.62 23.17
N VAL A 386 1.59 -13.80 22.44
CA VAL A 386 1.30 -13.38 21.07
C VAL A 386 2.12 -14.21 20.08
N LYS A 387 1.48 -14.76 19.04
CA LYS A 387 2.16 -15.41 17.91
C LYS A 387 2.12 -14.53 16.66
N VAL A 388 3.24 -14.39 15.96
CA VAL A 388 3.35 -13.65 14.68
C VAL A 388 4.20 -14.43 13.67
N VAL A 389 3.96 -14.17 12.37
CA VAL A 389 4.85 -14.66 11.30
C VAL A 389 6.11 -13.81 11.28
N GLY A 390 7.27 -14.42 11.46
CA GLY A 390 8.57 -13.75 11.50
C GLY A 390 9.06 -13.26 10.12
N PRO A 391 10.25 -12.62 10.07
CA PRO A 391 10.79 -12.06 8.83
C PRO A 391 11.14 -13.14 7.81
N ALA A 392 10.84 -12.87 6.53
CA ALA A 392 11.07 -13.81 5.41
C ALA A 392 12.53 -13.87 4.94
N VAL A 393 13.38 -12.92 5.35
CA VAL A 393 14.78 -12.81 4.90
C VAL A 393 15.73 -13.06 6.08
N LYS A 394 16.65 -14.02 5.93
CA LYS A 394 17.74 -14.26 6.87
C LYS A 394 19.03 -13.63 6.35
N PHE A 395 19.77 -12.97 7.23
CA PHE A 395 21.08 -12.40 6.94
C PHE A 395 22.16 -13.30 7.56
N SER A 396 23.35 -13.36 6.94
CA SER A 396 24.49 -14.14 7.44
C SER A 396 25.25 -13.45 8.57
N TYR A 397 25.25 -12.12 8.59
CA TYR A 397 25.91 -11.27 9.60
C TYR A 397 24.92 -10.40 10.37
N GLY A 398 24.05 -9.69 9.66
CA GLY A 398 23.07 -8.80 10.26
C GLY A 398 21.91 -9.53 10.93
N GLU A 399 21.16 -8.80 11.75
CA GLU A 399 19.96 -9.31 12.42
C GLU A 399 18.69 -8.82 11.74
N ASN A 400 17.72 -9.72 11.56
CA ASN A 400 16.39 -9.42 11.06
C ASN A 400 15.38 -10.21 11.90
N GLN A 401 14.79 -9.56 12.91
CA GLN A 401 14.14 -10.30 14.00
C GLN A 401 13.03 -9.53 14.72
N VAL A 402 12.06 -10.30 15.23
CA VAL A 402 11.00 -9.79 16.09
C VAL A 402 11.54 -9.67 17.50
N ARG A 403 11.77 -8.43 17.95
CA ARG A 403 12.34 -8.09 19.27
C ARG A 403 11.25 -7.72 20.28
N SER A 404 10.14 -7.13 19.83
CA SER A 404 9.00 -6.81 20.69
C SER A 404 7.65 -7.20 20.07
N PRO A 405 6.67 -7.59 20.90
CA PRO A 405 5.28 -7.76 20.47
C PRO A 405 4.69 -6.44 19.93
N PRO A 406 3.55 -6.49 19.22
CA PRO A 406 2.79 -5.29 18.85
C PRO A 406 2.33 -4.50 20.08
N PRO A 407 2.39 -3.15 20.07
CA PRO A 407 2.13 -2.35 21.25
C PRO A 407 0.64 -2.13 21.52
N THR A 408 0.27 -2.06 22.79
CA THR A 408 -1.05 -1.54 23.19
C THR A 408 -1.13 -0.02 22.96
N LEU A 409 -2.35 0.51 22.84
CA LEU A 409 -2.57 1.87 22.36
C LEU A 409 -1.95 2.91 23.31
N GLY A 410 -0.99 3.67 22.79
CA GLY A 410 -0.33 4.74 23.54
C GLY A 410 0.67 4.27 24.62
N GLN A 411 0.99 2.97 24.67
CA GLN A 411 1.89 2.35 25.65
C GLN A 411 3.20 3.12 25.89
N HIS A 412 3.75 3.77 24.85
CA HIS A 412 5.05 4.44 24.90
C HIS A 412 4.95 5.97 24.93
N THR A 413 3.74 6.53 25.04
CA THR A 413 3.50 7.99 24.90
C THR A 413 4.31 8.81 25.91
N ARG A 414 4.22 8.48 27.21
CA ARG A 414 4.99 9.19 28.25
C ARG A 414 6.51 9.03 28.05
N GLN A 415 6.96 7.82 27.70
CA GLN A 415 8.38 7.54 27.45
C GLN A 415 8.93 8.44 26.35
N VAL A 416 8.27 8.47 25.18
CA VAL A 416 8.75 9.20 23.99
C VAL A 416 8.73 10.71 24.21
N LEU A 417 7.68 11.26 24.83
CA LEU A 417 7.60 12.69 25.14
C LEU A 417 8.69 13.13 26.13
N LYS A 418 9.01 12.31 27.13
CA LYS A 418 10.16 12.56 28.03
C LYS A 418 11.49 12.47 27.30
N GLN A 419 11.79 11.31 26.71
CA GLN A 419 13.13 10.97 26.23
C GLN A 419 13.54 11.72 24.97
N LEU A 420 12.60 12.07 24.08
CA LEU A 420 12.92 12.74 22.82
C LEU A 420 12.64 14.24 22.86
N LEU A 421 11.59 14.69 23.57
CA LEU A 421 11.18 16.10 23.60
C LEU A 421 11.48 16.81 24.93
N ASN A 422 12.05 16.11 25.92
CA ASN A 422 12.38 16.64 27.25
C ASN A 422 11.15 17.22 28.00
N TYR A 423 9.95 16.70 27.74
CA TYR A 423 8.75 17.16 28.44
C TYR A 423 8.75 16.67 29.89
N SER A 424 8.45 17.58 30.82
CA SER A 424 8.28 17.23 32.24
C SER A 424 7.04 16.36 32.46
N ASP A 425 6.98 15.62 33.57
CA ASP A 425 5.75 14.90 33.95
C ASP A 425 4.55 15.84 34.05
N GLN A 426 4.70 17.02 34.64
CA GLN A 426 3.64 18.03 34.74
C GLN A 426 3.12 18.46 33.35
N THR A 427 4.01 18.64 32.38
CA THR A 427 3.64 18.96 31.00
C THR A 427 2.85 17.81 30.35
N ILE A 428 3.31 16.56 30.54
CA ILE A 428 2.65 15.37 29.97
C ILE A 428 1.30 15.13 30.63
N ASP A 429 1.20 15.28 31.94
CA ASP A 429 -0.04 15.15 32.71
C ASP A 429 -1.06 16.21 32.30
N SER A 430 -0.61 17.45 32.04
CA SER A 430 -1.46 18.51 31.49
C SER A 430 -1.98 18.15 30.10
N LEU A 431 -1.11 17.68 29.18
CA LEU A 431 -1.51 17.26 27.83
C LEU A 431 -2.53 16.11 27.85
N ILE A 432 -2.34 15.12 28.74
CA ILE A 432 -3.27 13.99 28.93
C ILE A 432 -4.59 14.48 29.53
N LYS A 433 -4.55 15.27 30.62
CA LYS A 433 -5.73 15.76 31.34
C LYS A 433 -6.60 16.66 30.47
N ASN A 434 -5.98 17.51 29.67
CA ASN A 434 -6.70 18.42 28.77
C ASN A 434 -7.41 17.68 27.62
N LYS A 435 -7.19 16.36 27.44
CA LYS A 435 -7.66 15.53 26.30
C LYS A 435 -7.36 16.15 24.92
N ILE A 436 -6.37 17.05 24.92
CA ILE A 436 -6.37 18.32 24.19
C ILE A 436 -7.74 18.66 23.60
N ASP A 437 -8.61 19.38 24.31
CA ASP A 437 -9.75 20.07 23.69
C ASP A 437 -9.46 21.55 23.44
N VAL A 438 -10.06 22.07 22.36
CA VAL A 438 -9.63 23.31 21.73
C VAL A 438 -10.04 24.50 22.60
N PRO A 439 -9.15 25.47 22.89
CA PRO A 439 -9.59 26.83 23.15
C PRO A 439 -10.11 27.40 21.83
N THR A 440 -11.39 27.14 21.54
CA THR A 440 -12.03 27.64 20.31
C THR A 440 -11.93 29.16 20.31
N ILE A 441 -11.17 29.72 19.36
CA ILE A 441 -11.19 31.15 19.08
C ILE A 441 -12.55 31.44 18.46
N SER A 442 -13.51 31.79 19.32
CA SER A 442 -14.82 32.28 18.92
C SER A 442 -14.67 33.64 18.25
N LEU A 443 -14.47 33.63 16.92
CA LEU A 443 -14.61 34.82 16.09
C LEU A 443 -16.08 35.26 16.12
N CYS A 444 -16.41 36.11 17.10
CA CYS A 444 -17.71 36.71 17.23
C CYS A 444 -17.91 37.73 16.11
N LEU A 445 -18.43 37.26 14.97
CA LEU A 445 -18.81 38.11 13.85
C LEU A 445 -19.92 39.07 14.33
N ARG A 446 -19.56 40.35 14.50
CA ARG A 446 -20.55 41.40 14.79
C ARG A 446 -21.60 41.40 13.67
N LYS A 447 -22.88 41.35 14.02
CA LYS A 447 -23.98 41.58 13.06
C LYS A 447 -23.71 42.88 12.29
N PRO A 448 -23.80 42.90 10.95
CA PRO A 448 -23.72 44.14 10.21
C PRO A 448 -24.87 45.07 10.64
N ARG A 449 -24.55 46.35 10.92
CA ARG A 449 -25.56 47.37 11.21
C ARG A 449 -26.38 47.65 9.96
N SER A 450 -27.57 47.05 9.88
CA SER A 450 -28.51 47.22 8.78
C SER A 450 -29.23 48.58 8.83
N ASN A 451 -28.52 49.67 8.51
CA ASN A 451 -29.11 51.00 8.31
C ASN A 451 -29.55 51.23 6.84
N LYS A 452 -30.12 50.21 6.20
CA LYS A 452 -30.79 50.35 4.89
C LYS A 452 -32.27 49.98 5.04
N LYS A 453 -33.13 51.00 5.16
CA LYS A 453 -34.56 50.86 4.87
C LYS A 453 -34.70 50.72 3.36
N VAL A 454 -35.36 49.65 2.90
CA VAL A 454 -35.80 49.54 1.50
C VAL A 454 -37.07 50.36 1.35
N GLN A 455 -37.07 51.35 0.46
CA GLN A 455 -38.28 52.00 -0.03
C GLN A 455 -38.70 51.33 -1.34
N TRP A 456 -39.99 51.01 -1.47
CA TRP A 456 -40.57 50.50 -2.70
C TRP A 456 -41.10 51.68 -3.53
N THR A 457 -40.73 51.73 -4.82
CA THR A 457 -41.28 52.71 -5.78
C THR A 457 -42.26 52.03 -6.73
N SER A 458 -43.19 52.79 -7.31
CA SER A 458 -44.25 52.33 -8.22
C SER A 458 -43.76 51.73 -9.56
N SER A 459 -42.45 51.72 -9.79
CA SER A 459 -41.77 51.04 -10.89
C SER A 459 -41.31 49.61 -10.55
N THR A 460 -41.58 49.12 -9.34
CA THR A 460 -41.19 47.76 -8.94
C THR A 460 -42.24 46.77 -9.46
N VAL A 461 -41.92 46.11 -10.58
CA VAL A 461 -42.85 45.28 -11.34
C VAL A 461 -43.36 44.11 -10.50
N ASP A 462 -44.68 43.98 -10.37
CA ASP A 462 -45.32 42.83 -9.74
C ASP A 462 -45.28 41.63 -10.68
N ASN A 463 -45.05 40.43 -10.13
CA ASN A 463 -44.77 39.24 -10.94
C ASN A 463 -46.04 38.43 -11.25
N GLU A 464 -47.15 39.14 -11.51
CA GLU A 464 -48.45 38.59 -11.89
C GLU A 464 -48.47 38.19 -13.38
N ASN A 465 -47.65 37.20 -13.74
CA ASN A 465 -47.94 36.24 -14.82
C ASN A 465 -46.95 35.06 -14.88
N MET A 466 -46.56 34.52 -13.72
CA MET A 466 -45.87 33.21 -13.66
C MET A 466 -46.58 32.25 -12.70
N ASN A 467 -47.26 31.27 -13.28
CA ASN A 467 -47.92 30.16 -12.57
C ASN A 467 -46.91 29.18 -11.95
N LYS A 468 -46.25 29.59 -10.85
CA LYS A 468 -45.72 28.76 -9.73
C LYS A 468 -45.00 29.63 -8.68
N LYS A 469 -45.20 29.35 -7.39
CA LYS A 469 -44.76 30.20 -6.27
C LYS A 469 -43.27 30.01 -5.90
N LYS A 470 -42.64 31.17 -5.62
CA LYS A 470 -41.65 31.53 -4.56
C LYS A 470 -41.32 30.43 -3.50
N SER A 471 -40.17 30.41 -2.82
CA SER A 471 -38.85 31.07 -2.94
C SER A 471 -37.92 30.51 -1.83
N LYS A 472 -36.65 30.90 -1.80
CA LYS A 472 -35.68 30.50 -0.74
C LYS A 472 -36.17 30.80 0.69
N CYS A 473 -35.82 29.88 1.61
CA CYS A 473 -35.55 30.12 3.03
C CYS A 473 -36.72 30.56 3.94
N CYS A 474 -37.38 29.59 4.58
CA CYS A 474 -37.99 29.76 5.90
C CYS A 474 -37.56 28.61 6.82
N CYS A 475 -37.00 28.95 7.98
CA CYS A 475 -36.83 27.99 9.08
C CYS A 475 -38.14 27.86 9.85
N ILE A 476 -38.44 26.65 10.32
CA ILE A 476 -39.31 26.33 11.47
C ILE A 476 -40.73 26.91 11.42
N TYR A 477 -41.72 26.06 11.18
CA TYR A 477 -42.90 25.94 12.07
C TYR A 477 -43.52 24.54 11.90
N GLU A 478 -43.93 23.94 13.01
CA GLU A 478 -44.49 22.58 13.07
C GLU A 478 -45.90 22.63 13.69
N LYS A 479 -46.73 21.62 13.35
CA LYS A 479 -48.06 21.26 13.88
C LYS A 479 -49.29 22.08 13.42
N PRO A 480 -50.52 21.51 13.52
CA PRO A 480 -50.88 20.10 13.79
C PRO A 480 -51.70 19.43 12.67
N LYS A 481 -51.77 18.08 12.68
CA LYS A 481 -52.80 17.31 11.93
C LYS A 481 -54.13 17.34 12.67
N GLN A 482 -55.21 17.53 11.92
CA GLN A 482 -56.60 17.01 12.00
C GLN A 482 -57.55 18.08 11.41
N PHE A 483 -58.63 17.73 10.70
CA PHE A 483 -59.58 16.64 10.93
C PHE A 483 -60.16 16.11 9.59
N GLY A 484 -60.32 14.78 9.43
CA GLY A 484 -60.98 14.15 8.26
C GLY A 484 -60.11 13.22 7.39
N GLU A 485 -60.16 11.91 7.69
CA GLU A 485 -60.00 10.73 6.78
C GLU A 485 -58.73 10.63 5.90
N SER A 486 -57.76 9.73 6.19
CA SER A 486 -57.65 8.32 5.75
C SER A 486 -57.67 8.14 4.22
N SER A 487 -56.72 7.50 3.52
CA SER A 487 -55.49 6.73 3.87
C SER A 487 -54.48 6.88 2.69
N SER A 488 -53.37 6.16 2.48
CA SER A 488 -52.77 4.94 3.08
C SER A 488 -51.23 4.93 2.88
N ASP A 489 -50.58 3.97 3.53
CA ASP A 489 -49.32 3.23 3.26
C ASP A 489 -48.24 3.79 2.29
N GLU A 490 -47.06 3.99 2.89
CA GLU A 490 -45.70 3.59 2.42
C GLU A 490 -45.27 3.83 0.96
N SER A 491 -44.44 4.87 0.73
CA SER A 491 -43.12 4.74 0.05
C SER A 491 -42.33 6.06 0.09
N ASP A 492 -41.17 6.08 0.77
CA ASP A 492 -40.21 7.19 0.76
C ASP A 492 -39.20 7.02 -0.39
N ASP A 493 -39.41 7.70 -1.52
CA ASP A 493 -38.40 7.84 -2.59
C ASP A 493 -37.59 9.13 -2.41
N GLU A 494 -36.55 9.10 -1.58
CA GLU A 494 -35.55 10.19 -1.52
C GLU A 494 -34.59 10.13 -2.70
N CYS A 495 -34.84 10.97 -3.71
CA CYS A 495 -33.93 11.17 -4.85
C CYS A 495 -32.74 12.06 -4.46
N GLU A 496 -31.66 11.45 -3.97
CA GLU A 496 -30.33 12.09 -3.96
C GLU A 496 -29.86 12.41 -5.39
N HIS A 497 -28.92 13.37 -5.53
CA HIS A 497 -28.28 13.89 -6.76
C HIS A 497 -28.89 15.17 -7.37
N CYS A 498 -28.46 16.34 -6.87
CA CYS A 498 -28.39 17.56 -7.68
C CYS A 498 -27.15 18.41 -7.34
N HIS A 499 -26.18 18.46 -8.26
CA HIS A 499 -24.95 19.24 -8.09
C HIS A 499 -25.05 20.61 -8.79
N GLY A 500 -25.00 21.70 -8.01
CA GLY A 500 -25.06 23.07 -8.51
C GLY A 500 -23.82 23.49 -9.31
N ARG A 501 -24.02 23.89 -10.57
CA ARG A 501 -22.98 24.43 -11.47
C ARG A 501 -22.60 25.87 -11.07
N LYS A 502 -21.31 26.20 -11.12
CA LYS A 502 -20.81 27.60 -11.04
C LYS A 502 -20.74 28.20 -12.44
N GLU A 503 -21.18 29.45 -12.59
CA GLU A 503 -20.87 30.28 -13.76
C GLU A 503 -20.08 31.53 -13.39
N VAL A 504 -19.34 32.05 -14.38
CA VAL A 504 -18.27 33.03 -14.23
C VAL A 504 -18.77 34.43 -14.63
N HIS A 505 -18.47 35.45 -13.82
CA HIS A 505 -18.79 36.83 -14.17
C HIS A 505 -17.91 37.36 -15.33
N LYS A 506 -18.56 37.90 -16.37
CA LYS A 506 -17.98 38.93 -17.26
C LYS A 506 -18.70 40.26 -17.02
N LYS A 507 -17.94 41.36 -16.99
CA LYS A 507 -18.46 42.75 -17.02
C LYS A 507 -18.56 43.23 -18.47
N GLY A 508 -19.64 43.93 -18.82
CA GLY A 508 -19.66 44.94 -19.91
C GLY A 508 -19.36 46.35 -19.35
N LEU A 509 -19.31 47.47 -20.07
CA LEU A 509 -19.63 47.96 -21.45
C LEU A 509 -18.83 49.30 -21.64
N PRO A 510 -18.99 50.17 -22.68
CA PRO A 510 -19.54 50.10 -24.07
C PRO A 510 -18.42 50.45 -25.12
N GLY A 511 -18.61 50.82 -26.40
CA GLY A 511 -19.76 50.74 -27.33
C GLY A 511 -20.15 52.03 -28.10
N THR A 512 -19.59 52.28 -29.30
CA THR A 512 -20.05 53.28 -30.32
C THR A 512 -19.81 52.79 -31.77
N ALA A 513 -20.45 53.42 -32.77
CA ALA A 513 -20.65 52.87 -34.13
C ALA A 513 -20.11 53.74 -35.28
N ALA A 514 -19.80 53.12 -36.44
CA ALA A 514 -19.98 53.63 -37.81
C ALA A 514 -19.43 52.61 -38.86
N SER A 515 -19.90 52.70 -40.11
CA SER A 515 -19.51 51.92 -41.31
C SER A 515 -18.98 52.88 -42.41
N PRO A 516 -18.74 52.49 -43.69
CA PRO A 516 -18.38 51.21 -44.35
C PRO A 516 -17.12 51.33 -45.28
N HIS A 517 -16.90 50.32 -46.15
CA HIS A 517 -16.12 50.27 -47.42
C HIS A 517 -14.76 49.54 -47.49
N ASP A 518 -14.77 48.46 -48.28
CA ASP A 518 -13.87 48.08 -49.38
C ASP A 518 -12.34 48.29 -49.28
N ASN A 519 -11.58 47.19 -49.20
CA ASN A 519 -11.02 46.56 -50.41
C ASN A 519 -10.13 45.33 -50.11
N LEU A 520 -10.21 44.33 -51.00
CA LEU A 520 -9.22 43.27 -51.25
C LEU A 520 -7.96 43.87 -51.92
N PRO A 521 -6.75 43.25 -51.89
CA PRO A 521 -6.55 41.86 -52.34
C PRO A 521 -5.45 41.01 -51.68
N GLN A 522 -5.48 39.70 -51.96
CA GLN A 522 -4.28 38.84 -52.05
C GLN A 522 -3.80 38.78 -53.52
N PRO A 523 -2.49 38.58 -53.79
CA PRO A 523 -1.97 37.22 -54.07
C PRO A 523 -0.52 37.04 -53.49
N GLU A 524 0.32 36.04 -53.75
CA GLU A 524 0.35 34.86 -54.66
C GLU A 524 0.71 33.55 -53.90
N SER A 525 0.73 32.42 -54.62
CA SER A 525 1.23 31.10 -54.22
C SER A 525 2.68 30.84 -54.68
N ILE A 526 3.39 29.91 -54.05
CA ILE A 526 4.55 29.21 -54.64
C ILE A 526 4.36 27.69 -54.49
N VAL A 527 4.74 26.95 -55.53
CA VAL A 527 4.45 25.51 -55.73
C VAL A 527 5.75 24.70 -55.81
N GLY A 528 5.72 23.49 -55.21
CA GLY A 528 6.58 22.35 -55.54
C GLY A 528 8.03 22.36 -55.01
N SER A 529 8.77 21.25 -55.07
CA SER A 529 8.39 19.82 -55.18
C SER A 529 9.66 18.96 -55.27
N THR A 530 9.82 17.96 -54.39
CA THR A 530 10.43 16.63 -54.64
C THR A 530 10.24 15.76 -53.40
#